data_AF-A0AAC9QXD4-F1
#
_entry.id   AF-A0AAC9QXD4-F1
#
_cell.length_a   1.000
_cell.length_b   1.000
_cell.length_c   1.000
_cell.angle_alpha   90.00
_cell.angle_beta   90.00
_cell.angle_gamma   90.00
#
_symmetry.space_group_name_H-M   'P 1'
#
loop_
_entity.id
_entity.type
_entity.pdbx_description
1 polymer ?
#
loop_
_entity_poly.entity_id
_entity_poly.type
_entity_poly.pdbx_seq_one_letter_code
_entity_poly.pdbx_strand_id
1 'polypeptide(L)'
;MPIKQYTEYEKQTDGSWLEQHAKTDPEQIDGTIKQLDFTLASGFSKVSGYVNKLIYNAVGHFCWLSFTLSGLIQAQTWTKVLTVPSGYRPEASIVTPGAQGVRGAFQSRIDADGNVYVWAESTLTDVSGWTLYYVK
;
A
#
# COMPACT_ATOMS: atom_id res chain seq x y z
N MET A 1 28.18 21.84 -7.22
CA MET A 1 28.72 20.68 -6.46
C MET A 1 27.63 20.19 -5.54
N PRO A 2 27.22 18.91 -5.57
CA PRO A 2 26.19 18.43 -4.67
C PRO A 2 26.77 18.28 -3.26
N ILE A 3 26.10 18.88 -2.28
CA ILE A 3 26.46 18.81 -0.86
C ILE A 3 26.09 17.41 -0.38
N LYS A 4 27.08 16.62 0.06
CA LYS A 4 26.85 15.35 0.75
C LYS A 4 26.43 15.66 2.19
N GLN A 5 25.21 15.29 2.58
CA GLN A 5 24.76 15.34 3.96
C GLN A 5 25.31 14.11 4.70
N TYR A 6 26.07 14.33 5.77
CA TYR A 6 26.65 13.29 6.60
C TYR A 6 26.03 13.32 7.99
N THR A 7 25.64 12.16 8.53
CA THR A 7 24.78 12.10 9.72
C THR A 7 25.50 11.68 11.00
N GLU A 8 26.71 11.11 10.97
CA GLU A 8 27.44 10.76 12.21
C GLU A 8 28.96 10.52 11.97
N TYR A 9 29.78 10.90 12.97
CA TYR A 9 31.23 10.64 13.02
C TYR A 9 31.55 9.88 14.31
N GLU A 10 32.35 8.81 14.23
CA GLU A 10 32.81 8.07 15.42
C GLU A 10 34.31 8.33 15.63
N LYS A 11 34.68 8.68 16.87
CA LYS A 11 36.07 8.98 17.24
C LYS A 11 36.80 7.69 17.57
N GLN A 12 37.90 7.42 16.86
CA GLN A 12 38.77 6.31 17.19
C GLN A 12 39.55 6.58 18.49
N THR A 13 40.02 5.51 19.13
CA THR A 13 40.83 5.58 20.36
C THR A 13 42.17 6.29 20.17
N ASP A 14 42.64 6.43 18.92
CA ASP A 14 43.84 7.20 18.55
C ASP A 14 43.55 8.69 18.26
N GLY A 15 42.28 9.12 18.36
CA GLY A 15 41.86 10.49 18.13
C GLY A 15 41.56 10.84 16.67
N SER A 16 41.69 9.90 15.73
CA SER A 16 41.24 10.08 14.34
C SER A 16 39.72 9.93 14.21
N TRP A 17 39.16 10.52 13.15
CA TRP A 17 37.74 10.43 12.81
C TRP A 17 37.60 9.59 11.55
N LEU A 18 36.78 8.55 11.58
CA LEU A 18 36.34 7.87 10.36
C LEU A 18 34.91 8.32 10.01
N GLU A 19 34.72 8.62 8.73
CA GLU A 19 33.40 8.82 8.13
C GLU A 19 32.69 7.46 8.13
N GLN A 20 31.62 7.32 8.93
CA GLN A 20 30.72 6.18 8.75
C GLN A 20 29.76 6.51 7.61
N HIS A 21 29.77 5.67 6.57
CA HIS A 21 28.63 5.59 5.67
C HIS A 21 27.40 5.22 6.49
N ALA A 22 26.25 5.82 6.17
CA ALA A 22 25.00 5.54 6.88
C ALA A 22 24.84 4.03 7.05
N LYS A 23 24.51 3.61 8.28
CA LYS A 23 24.27 2.22 8.68
C LYS A 23 23.03 1.59 8.01
N THR A 24 22.62 2.10 6.87
CA THR A 24 21.62 1.47 6.03
C THR A 24 22.36 0.55 5.08
N ASP A 25 22.76 -0.62 5.58
CA ASP A 25 23.06 -1.73 4.68
C ASP A 25 21.84 -1.90 3.76
N PRO A 26 22.00 -1.90 2.43
CA PRO A 26 20.90 -2.16 1.51
C PRO A 26 20.13 -3.44 1.88
N GLU A 27 20.82 -4.43 2.47
CA GLU A 27 20.27 -5.67 3.01
C GLU A 27 19.34 -5.47 4.23
N GLN A 28 19.56 -4.46 5.08
CA GLN A 28 18.62 -4.10 6.16
C GLN A 28 17.32 -3.48 5.61
N ILE A 29 17.39 -2.77 4.48
CA ILE A 29 16.22 -2.19 3.82
C ILE A 29 15.44 -3.28 3.05
N ASP A 30 16.15 -4.25 2.46
CA ASP A 30 15.56 -5.33 1.65
C ASP A 30 14.60 -6.24 2.42
N GLY A 31 14.75 -6.33 3.76
CA GLY A 31 13.79 -6.99 4.65
C GLY A 31 12.66 -6.11 5.19
N THR A 32 12.81 -4.78 5.07
CA THR A 32 11.92 -3.79 5.72
C THR A 32 10.68 -3.51 4.89
N ILE A 33 10.79 -3.51 3.56
CA ILE A 33 9.64 -3.29 2.66
C ILE A 33 9.37 -4.55 1.85
N LYS A 34 8.17 -5.11 1.97
CA LYS A 34 7.74 -6.29 1.21
C LYS A 34 6.65 -5.89 0.22
N GLN A 35 6.83 -6.25 -1.05
CA GLN A 35 5.77 -6.17 -2.05
C GLN A 35 5.04 -7.51 -2.14
N LEU A 36 3.73 -7.46 -2.04
CA LEU A 36 2.87 -8.64 -1.96
C LEU A 36 1.76 -8.53 -3.01
N ASP A 37 1.30 -9.68 -3.47
CA ASP A 37 0.09 -9.76 -4.26
C ASP A 37 -1.14 -9.96 -3.36
N PHE A 38 -2.28 -9.49 -3.86
CA PHE A 38 -3.61 -9.75 -3.34
C PHE A 38 -4.36 -10.66 -4.31
N THR A 39 -5.41 -11.33 -3.82
CA THR A 39 -6.27 -12.18 -4.64
C THR A 39 -7.43 -11.35 -5.17
N LEU A 40 -7.66 -11.34 -6.49
CA LEU A 40 -8.80 -10.66 -7.09
C LEU A 40 -10.11 -11.43 -6.85
N ALA A 41 -11.21 -10.70 -6.73
CA ALA A 41 -12.53 -11.29 -6.83
C ALA A 41 -12.83 -11.71 -8.28
N SER A 42 -13.76 -12.66 -8.46
CA SER A 42 -14.19 -13.08 -9.79
C SER A 42 -14.73 -11.90 -10.61
N GLY A 43 -14.39 -11.84 -11.90
CA GLY A 43 -14.80 -10.75 -12.79
C GLY A 43 -13.93 -9.50 -12.74
N PHE A 44 -12.88 -9.47 -11.92
CA PHE A 44 -11.93 -8.36 -11.85
C PHE A 44 -10.56 -8.72 -12.42
N SER A 45 -9.87 -7.73 -12.99
CA SER A 45 -8.51 -7.84 -13.51
C SER A 45 -7.70 -6.57 -13.20
N LYS A 46 -6.38 -6.71 -13.06
CA LYS A 46 -5.47 -5.56 -12.87
C LYS A 46 -5.36 -4.77 -14.17
N VAL A 47 -5.51 -3.44 -14.11
CA VAL A 47 -5.23 -2.55 -15.25
C VAL A 47 -3.72 -2.37 -15.37
N SER A 48 -3.18 -2.59 -16.57
CA SER A 48 -1.75 -2.44 -16.86
C SER A 48 -1.27 -0.98 -16.71
N GLY A 49 -0.01 -0.79 -16.31
CA GLY A 49 0.58 0.54 -16.09
C GLY A 49 0.31 1.15 -14.70
N TYR A 50 -0.51 0.51 -13.87
CA TYR A 50 -0.80 0.96 -12.50
C TYR A 50 -0.15 0.05 -11.45
N VAL A 51 0.17 0.65 -10.29
CA VAL A 51 0.61 -0.09 -9.11
C VAL A 51 -0.57 -0.86 -8.52
N ASN A 52 -0.54 -2.18 -8.70
CA ASN A 52 -1.53 -3.14 -8.20
C ASN A 52 -0.88 -4.11 -7.21
N LYS A 53 -0.52 -3.57 -6.04
CA LYS A 53 0.27 -4.26 -5.02
C LYS A 53 -0.17 -3.87 -3.62
N LEU A 54 0.13 -4.76 -2.68
CA LEU A 54 0.17 -4.48 -1.26
C LEU A 54 1.63 -4.29 -0.86
N ILE A 55 1.97 -3.15 -0.27
CA ILE A 55 3.31 -2.83 0.19
C ILE A 55 3.28 -2.84 1.71
N TYR A 56 4.03 -3.75 2.33
CA TYR A 56 4.15 -3.84 3.79
C TYR A 56 5.48 -3.21 4.25
N ASN A 57 5.41 -2.36 5.27
CA ASN A 57 6.57 -1.84 5.98
C ASN A 57 6.68 -2.52 7.35
N ALA A 58 7.76 -3.28 7.54
CA ALA A 58 8.02 -4.07 8.74
C ALA A 58 8.47 -3.22 9.95
N VAL A 59 9.05 -2.04 9.74
CA VAL A 59 9.49 -1.15 10.83
C VAL A 59 8.30 -0.35 11.38
N GLY A 60 7.48 0.18 10.48
CA GLY A 60 6.29 0.96 10.83
C GLY A 60 5.03 0.14 11.07
N HIS A 61 5.09 -1.18 10.84
CA HIS A 61 3.94 -2.10 10.95
C HIS A 61 2.69 -1.60 10.20
N PHE A 62 2.88 -1.19 8.95
CA PHE A 62 1.78 -0.70 8.11
C PHE A 62 1.80 -1.28 6.71
N CYS A 63 0.61 -1.31 6.11
CA CYS A 63 0.37 -1.70 4.74
C CYS A 63 -0.14 -0.52 3.93
N TRP A 64 0.40 -0.35 2.73
CA TRP A 64 -0.18 0.46 1.67
C TRP A 64 -0.74 -0.47 0.59
N LEU A 65 -2.07 -0.52 0.50
CA LEU A 65 -2.77 -1.16 -0.59
C LEU A 65 -3.00 -0.13 -1.71
N SER A 66 -2.60 -0.45 -2.94
CA SER A 66 -2.92 0.32 -4.14
C SER A 66 -3.46 -0.61 -5.21
N PHE A 67 -4.56 -0.22 -5.85
CA PHE A 67 -5.17 -0.98 -6.92
C PHE A 67 -5.79 -0.09 -7.99
N THR A 68 -5.68 -0.53 -9.23
CA THR A 68 -6.52 -0.08 -10.35
C THR A 68 -7.04 -1.31 -11.06
N LEU A 69 -8.33 -1.57 -10.91
CA LEU A 69 -8.98 -2.78 -11.36
C LEU A 69 -10.00 -2.48 -12.44
N SER A 70 -10.05 -3.32 -13.47
CA SER A 70 -11.15 -3.39 -14.43
C SER A 70 -12.14 -4.46 -13.98
N GLY A 71 -13.43 -4.16 -14.07
CA GLY A 71 -14.53 -5.01 -13.61
C GLY A 71 -15.77 -4.17 -13.29
N LEU A 72 -16.94 -4.79 -13.32
CA LEU A 72 -18.20 -4.09 -13.08
C LEU A 72 -18.38 -3.79 -11.59
N ILE A 73 -18.49 -2.50 -11.26
CA ILE A 73 -18.89 -2.03 -9.93
C ILE A 73 -20.28 -1.42 -10.08
N GLN A 74 -21.27 -2.07 -9.51
CA GLN A 74 -22.65 -1.60 -9.59
C GLN A 74 -22.85 -0.35 -8.73
N ALA A 75 -23.58 0.62 -9.26
CA ALA A 75 -23.96 1.82 -8.52
C ALA A 75 -24.63 1.45 -7.18
N GLN A 76 -24.32 2.23 -6.15
CA GLN A 76 -24.98 2.17 -4.83
C GLN A 76 -24.85 0.82 -4.09
N THR A 77 -23.95 -0.06 -4.55
CA THR A 77 -23.79 -1.42 -3.99
C THR A 77 -22.33 -1.72 -3.66
N TRP A 78 -22.09 -2.31 -2.49
CA TRP A 78 -20.75 -2.80 -2.12
C TRP A 78 -20.38 -4.04 -2.94
N THR A 79 -19.42 -3.89 -3.84
CA THR A 79 -18.91 -4.95 -4.70
C THR A 79 -17.57 -5.44 -4.18
N LYS A 80 -17.41 -6.75 -3.91
CA LYS A 80 -16.12 -7.32 -3.53
C LYS A 80 -15.18 -7.28 -4.73
N VAL A 81 -13.98 -6.71 -4.58
CA VAL A 81 -13.02 -6.54 -5.69
C VAL A 81 -11.72 -7.32 -5.49
N LEU A 82 -11.25 -7.47 -4.24
CA LEU A 82 -10.03 -8.23 -3.93
C LEU A 82 -10.05 -8.74 -2.48
N THR A 83 -9.04 -9.54 -2.12
CA THR A 83 -8.80 -10.07 -0.77
C THR A 83 -7.32 -9.89 -0.41
N VAL A 84 -7.07 -9.31 0.75
CA VAL A 84 -5.75 -9.12 1.35
C VAL A 84 -5.26 -10.43 2.02
N PRO A 85 -3.98 -10.82 1.84
CA PRO A 85 -3.39 -11.99 2.48
C PRO A 85 -3.46 -11.93 4.01
N SER A 86 -3.65 -13.08 4.67
CA SER A 86 -3.99 -13.19 6.10
C SER A 86 -3.05 -12.46 7.05
N GLY A 87 -1.73 -12.52 6.82
CA GLY A 87 -0.74 -11.86 7.67
C GLY A 87 -0.67 -10.33 7.53
N TYR A 88 -1.53 -9.74 6.68
CA TYR A 88 -1.48 -8.32 6.34
C TYR A 88 -2.85 -7.63 6.41
N ARG A 89 -3.81 -8.25 7.10
CA ARG A 89 -5.19 -7.74 7.22
C ARG A 89 -5.27 -6.68 8.32
N PRO A 90 -6.10 -5.64 8.16
CA PRO A 90 -6.32 -4.69 9.23
C PRO A 90 -7.06 -5.36 10.39
N GLU A 91 -6.90 -4.81 11.58
CA GLU A 91 -7.56 -5.34 12.80
C GLU A 91 -9.06 -5.06 12.85
N ALA A 92 -9.45 -3.95 12.24
CA ALA A 92 -10.80 -3.44 12.20
C ALA A 92 -11.12 -3.01 10.77
N SER A 93 -12.40 -2.87 10.47
CA SER A 93 -12.81 -2.46 9.14
C SER A 93 -12.43 -0.99 8.91
N ILE A 94 -11.88 -0.69 7.74
CA ILE A 94 -11.42 0.64 7.36
C ILE A 94 -12.17 1.07 6.10
N VAL A 95 -12.80 2.24 6.15
CA VAL A 95 -13.45 2.86 5.00
C VAL A 95 -12.61 4.04 4.54
N THR A 96 -12.29 4.10 3.25
CA THR A 96 -11.53 5.18 2.64
C THR A 96 -12.36 5.83 1.53
N PRO A 97 -12.57 7.15 1.55
CA PRO A 97 -13.23 7.84 0.45
C PRO A 97 -12.29 7.95 -0.77
N GLY A 98 -12.88 8.03 -1.95
CA GLY A 98 -12.17 8.28 -3.19
C GLY A 98 -13.04 9.00 -4.22
N ALA A 99 -12.42 9.51 -5.26
CA ALA A 99 -13.11 10.16 -6.37
C ALA A 99 -12.52 9.68 -7.70
N GLN A 100 -13.38 9.45 -8.70
CA GLN A 100 -12.96 9.01 -10.02
C GLN A 100 -13.31 10.05 -11.10
N GLY A 101 -12.93 11.31 -10.83
CA GLY A 101 -13.18 12.44 -11.72
C GLY A 101 -14.67 12.58 -12.06
N VAL A 102 -14.98 12.63 -13.36
CA VAL A 102 -16.34 12.82 -13.87
C VAL A 102 -17.32 11.67 -13.56
N ARG A 103 -16.81 10.52 -13.12
CA ARG A 103 -17.64 9.34 -12.80
C ARG A 103 -18.17 9.34 -11.37
N GLY A 104 -17.80 10.35 -10.58
CA GLY A 104 -18.34 10.59 -9.25
C GLY A 104 -17.48 10.05 -8.12
N ALA A 105 -18.07 10.04 -6.93
CA ALA A 105 -17.43 9.57 -5.72
C ALA A 105 -17.50 8.04 -5.61
N PHE A 106 -16.50 7.46 -4.95
CA PHE A 106 -16.51 6.06 -4.54
C PHE A 106 -15.96 5.94 -3.12
N GLN A 107 -16.15 4.77 -2.53
CA GLN A 107 -15.57 4.39 -1.25
C GLN A 107 -14.99 3.00 -1.38
N SER A 108 -13.80 2.78 -0.82
CA SER A 108 -13.28 1.44 -0.57
C SER A 108 -13.46 1.09 0.89
N ARG A 109 -13.73 -0.18 1.17
CA ARG A 109 -13.78 -0.73 2.52
C ARG A 109 -12.94 -1.98 2.58
N ILE A 110 -12.03 -2.06 3.54
CA ILE A 110 -11.28 -3.27 3.86
C ILE A 110 -11.86 -3.79 5.17
N ASP A 111 -12.45 -4.98 5.14
CA ASP A 111 -12.98 -5.63 6.34
C ASP A 111 -11.85 -6.39 7.06
N ALA A 112 -12.02 -6.70 8.36
CA ALA A 112 -10.99 -7.37 9.17
C ALA A 112 -10.67 -8.80 8.67
N ASP A 113 -11.56 -9.41 7.89
CA ASP A 113 -11.31 -10.69 7.20
C ASP A 113 -10.45 -10.53 5.93
N GLY A 114 -10.00 -9.31 5.63
CA GLY A 114 -9.18 -8.96 4.48
C GLY A 114 -9.95 -8.76 3.18
N ASN A 115 -11.27 -8.94 3.17
CA ASN A 115 -12.06 -8.69 1.97
C ASN A 115 -12.15 -7.19 1.71
N VAL A 116 -11.92 -6.81 0.46
CA VAL A 116 -11.99 -5.43 0.03
C VAL A 116 -13.19 -5.24 -0.88
N TYR A 117 -14.02 -4.27 -0.51
CA TYR A 117 -15.22 -3.89 -1.21
C TYR A 117 -15.08 -2.47 -1.75
N VAL A 118 -15.74 -2.21 -2.86
CA VAL A 118 -15.89 -0.87 -3.42
C VAL A 118 -17.38 -0.58 -3.58
N TRP A 119 -17.78 0.60 -3.13
CA TRP A 119 -19.07 1.20 -3.40
C TRP A 119 -18.84 2.44 -4.26
N ALA A 120 -19.71 2.68 -5.23
CA ALA A 120 -19.62 3.84 -6.11
C ALA A 120 -20.99 4.51 -6.28
N GLU A 121 -20.99 5.82 -6.45
CA GLU A 121 -22.21 6.59 -6.66
C GLU A 121 -22.91 6.20 -7.97
N SER A 122 -22.11 5.94 -9.02
CA SER A 122 -22.53 5.50 -10.34
C SER A 122 -21.90 4.15 -10.71
N THR A 123 -22.39 3.50 -11.76
CA THR A 123 -21.82 2.23 -12.24
C THR A 123 -20.47 2.51 -12.89
N LEU A 124 -19.43 1.80 -12.44
CA LEU A 124 -18.07 1.92 -12.95
C LEU A 124 -17.64 0.64 -13.67
N THR A 125 -16.83 0.79 -14.72
CA THR A 125 -16.16 -0.33 -15.42
C THR A 125 -14.74 -0.59 -14.91
N ASP A 126 -14.22 0.33 -14.11
CA ASP A 126 -12.91 0.28 -13.50
C ASP A 126 -12.87 1.21 -12.28
N VAL A 127 -11.95 0.96 -11.34
CA VAL A 127 -11.74 1.79 -10.16
C VAL A 127 -10.26 1.86 -9.82
N SER A 128 -9.79 3.05 -9.43
CA SER A 128 -8.47 3.27 -8.83
C SER A 128 -8.64 3.68 -7.38
N GLY A 129 -8.06 2.92 -6.45
CA GLY A 129 -8.13 3.21 -5.03
C GLY A 129 -6.83 2.88 -4.31
N TRP A 130 -6.66 3.49 -3.15
CA TRP A 130 -5.56 3.18 -2.25
C TRP A 130 -6.01 3.33 -0.79
N THR A 131 -5.38 2.59 0.10
CA THR A 131 -5.60 2.67 1.54
C THR A 131 -4.28 2.40 2.27
N LEU A 132 -3.98 3.25 3.26
CA LEU A 132 -2.89 3.04 4.21
C LEU A 132 -3.50 2.57 5.54
N TYR A 133 -2.99 1.49 6.12
CA TYR A 133 -3.47 0.97 7.40
C TYR A 133 -2.39 0.26 8.19
N TYR A 134 -2.55 0.22 9.50
CA TYR A 134 -1.65 -0.51 10.40
C TYR A 134 -2.06 -1.98 10.52
N VAL A 135 -1.06 -2.83 10.71
CA VAL A 135 -1.17 -4.27 10.98
C VAL A 135 -0.54 -4.52 12.35
N LYS A 136 -1.17 -5.36 13.18
CA LYS A 136 -0.57 -5.77 14.46
C LYS A 136 0.57 -6.77 14.27
#